data_AF-A0A8T6IQ43-F1
#
_entry.id   AF-A0A8T6IQ43-F1
#
_cell.length_a   1.000
_cell.length_b   1.000
_cell.length_c   1.000
_cell.angle_alpha   90.00
_cell.angle_beta   90.00
_cell.angle_gamma   90.00
#
_symmetry.space_group_name_H-M   'P 1'
#
loop_
_entity.id
_entity.type
_entity.pdbx_description
1 polymer ?
#
loop_
_entity_poly.entity_id
_entity_poly.type
_entity_poly.pdbx_seq_one_letter_code
_entity_poly.pdbx_strand_id
1 'polypeptide(L)'
;MAEIHQILFNMHILYSLALGIWAAYTAGRRATISGHYMGAVATYALLAGVTLAVGAALLASGMQPRSGRVLVYVLYMLWLAIIMPGLFSLMSGRDDERAALSYALLAFFNFTTSLSMMERELVGPWVSPA
;
A
#
# COMPACT_ATOMS: atom_id res chain seq x y z
N MET A 1 1.58 -17.28 10.28
CA MET A 1 0.73 -16.49 9.37
C MET A 1 0.55 -15.04 9.85
N ALA A 2 0.16 -14.79 11.10
CA ALA A 2 0.01 -13.42 11.63
C ALA A 2 1.32 -12.61 11.61
N GLU A 3 2.45 -13.22 12.02
CA GLU A 3 3.77 -12.55 11.94
C GLU A 3 4.18 -12.23 10.49
N ILE A 4 3.93 -13.14 9.56
CA ILE A 4 4.20 -12.94 8.13
C ILE A 4 3.39 -11.75 7.61
N HIS A 5 2.10 -11.68 7.96
CA HIS A 5 1.24 -10.55 7.60
C HIS A 5 1.82 -9.23 8.13
N GLN A 6 2.22 -9.19 9.40
CA GLN A 6 2.82 -7.99 10.01
C GLN A 6 4.12 -7.58 9.33
N ILE A 7 5.01 -8.53 9.01
CA ILE A 7 6.26 -8.24 8.30
C ILE A 7 5.98 -7.64 6.93
N LEU A 8 5.07 -8.25 6.16
CA LEU A 8 4.68 -7.76 4.83
C LEU A 8 4.06 -6.37 4.90
N PHE A 9 3.22 -6.10 5.91
CA PHE A 9 2.62 -4.79 6.11
C PHE A 9 3.65 -3.73 6.50
N ASN A 10 4.64 -4.08 7.33
CA ASN A 10 5.76 -3.19 7.65
C ASN A 10 6.61 -2.88 6.40
N MET A 11 6.89 -3.89 5.57
CA MET A 11 7.56 -3.69 4.28
C MET A 11 6.76 -2.74 3.39
N HIS A 12 5.43 -2.89 3.33
CA HIS A 12 4.55 -2.02 2.57
C HIS A 12 4.61 -0.55 3.02
N ILE A 13 4.64 -0.30 4.34
CA ILE A 13 4.84 1.05 4.91
C ILE A 13 6.15 1.65 4.40
N LEU A 14 7.27 0.93 4.55
CA LEU A 14 8.59 1.44 4.15
C LEU A 14 8.69 1.63 2.63
N TYR A 15 8.09 0.71 1.87
CA TYR A 15 8.13 0.76 0.41
C TYR A 15 7.30 1.92 -0.15
N SER A 16 6.11 2.19 0.40
CA SER A 16 5.30 3.35 0.01
C SER A 16 6.03 4.67 0.31
N LEU A 17 6.71 4.78 1.44
CA LEU A 17 7.54 5.93 1.77
C LEU A 17 8.68 6.12 0.76
N ALA A 18 9.42 5.05 0.45
CA ALA A 18 10.52 5.09 -0.50
C ALA A 18 10.05 5.48 -1.91
N LEU A 19 8.91 4.94 -2.37
CA LEU A 19 8.28 5.33 -3.63
C LEU A 19 7.89 6.81 -3.65
N GLY A 20 7.27 7.30 -2.57
CA GLY A 20 6.88 8.71 -2.44
C GLY A 20 8.08 9.65 -2.54
N ILE A 21 9.18 9.32 -1.86
CA ILE A 21 10.43 10.08 -1.92
C ILE A 21 11.02 10.07 -3.35
N TRP A 22 11.08 8.91 -4.00
CA TRP A 22 11.61 8.80 -5.36
C TRP A 22 10.76 9.62 -6.36
N ALA A 23 9.44 9.49 -6.31
CA ALA A 23 8.53 10.25 -7.17
C ALA A 23 8.64 11.77 -6.92
N ALA A 24 8.68 12.19 -5.65
CA ALA A 24 8.83 13.60 -5.28
C ALA A 24 10.16 14.18 -5.76
N TYR A 25 11.26 13.43 -5.59
CA TYR A 25 12.57 13.82 -6.11
C TYR A 25 12.56 13.95 -7.64
N THR A 26 11.90 13.03 -8.33
CA THR A 26 11.76 13.07 -9.80
C THR A 26 10.96 14.29 -10.25
N ALA A 27 9.83 14.57 -9.59
CA ALA A 27 9.00 15.74 -9.84
C ALA A 27 9.76 17.06 -9.57
N GLY A 28 10.54 17.12 -8.48
CA GLY A 28 11.37 18.29 -8.14
C GLY A 28 12.44 18.59 -9.20
N ARG A 29 12.94 17.56 -9.89
CA ARG A 29 13.85 17.70 -11.04
C ARG A 29 13.15 18.00 -12.36
N ARG A 30 11.81 18.09 -12.38
CA ARG A 30 11.00 18.22 -13.60
C ARG A 30 11.32 17.13 -14.63
N ALA A 31 11.64 15.94 -14.14
CA ALA A 31 11.99 14.79 -14.96
C ALA A 31 10.77 13.89 -15.15
N THR A 32 10.82 13.08 -16.22
CA THR A 32 9.78 12.10 -16.51
C THR A 32 9.92 10.86 -15.63
N ILE A 33 8.82 10.14 -15.45
CA ILE A 33 8.85 8.88 -14.72
C ILE A 33 9.57 7.80 -15.56
N SER A 34 10.52 7.11 -14.94
CA SER A 34 11.28 6.04 -15.59
C SER A 34 10.55 4.69 -15.55
N GLY A 35 10.89 3.79 -16.48
CA GLY A 35 10.41 2.41 -16.45
C GLY A 35 10.80 1.65 -15.17
N HIS A 36 11.94 1.97 -14.56
CA HIS A 36 12.34 1.40 -13.27
C HIS A 36 11.39 1.78 -12.14
N TYR A 37 10.93 3.03 -12.13
CA TYR A 37 9.93 3.48 -11.16
C TYR A 37 8.60 2.74 -11.38
N MET A 38 8.18 2.54 -12.63
CA MET A 38 6.97 1.77 -12.93
C MET A 38 7.08 0.31 -12.49
N GLY A 39 8.24 -0.32 -12.67
CA GLY A 39 8.53 -1.63 -12.09
C GLY A 39 8.39 -1.63 -10.58
N ALA A 40 8.92 -0.60 -9.90
CA ALA A 40 8.79 -0.46 -8.46
C ALA A 40 7.33 -0.27 -8.00
N VAL A 41 6.51 0.47 -8.75
CA VAL A 41 5.06 0.60 -8.51
C VAL A 41 4.35 -0.75 -8.65
N ALA A 42 4.69 -1.55 -9.67
CA ALA A 42 4.14 -2.89 -9.85
C ALA A 42 4.53 -3.81 -8.68
N THR A 43 5.79 -3.77 -8.21
CA THR A 43 6.23 -4.50 -7.02
C THR A 43 5.48 -4.09 -5.77
N TYR A 44 5.23 -2.78 -5.57
CA TYR A 44 4.42 -2.29 -4.47
C TYR A 44 2.99 -2.83 -4.50
N ALA A 45 2.34 -2.79 -5.67
CA ALA A 45 0.98 -3.31 -5.83
C ALA A 45 0.92 -4.82 -5.56
N LEU A 46 1.93 -5.58 -6.02
CA LEU A 46 2.05 -7.00 -5.73
C LEU A 46 2.24 -7.25 -4.22
N LEU A 47 3.09 -6.48 -3.55
CA LEU A 47 3.31 -6.58 -2.11
C LEU A 47 2.00 -6.32 -1.33
N ALA A 48 1.26 -5.27 -1.69
CA ALA A 48 -0.05 -4.99 -1.11
C ALA A 48 -1.05 -6.14 -1.35
N GLY A 49 -1.08 -6.70 -2.57
CA GLY A 49 -1.92 -7.83 -2.94
C GLY A 49 -1.60 -9.11 -2.16
N VAL A 50 -0.31 -9.45 -2.01
CA VAL A 50 0.12 -10.60 -1.20
C VAL A 50 -0.23 -10.38 0.28
N THR A 51 -0.04 -9.17 0.81
CA THR A 51 -0.41 -8.83 2.19
C THR A 51 -1.91 -8.99 2.41
N LEU A 52 -2.74 -8.51 1.47
CA LEU A 52 -4.19 -8.70 1.50
C LEU A 52 -4.57 -10.18 1.44
N ALA A 53 -3.92 -10.97 0.58
CA ALA A 53 -4.19 -12.41 0.47
C ALA A 53 -3.87 -13.16 1.77
N VAL A 54 -2.74 -12.86 2.43
CA VAL A 54 -2.41 -13.42 3.74
C VAL A 54 -3.44 -13.01 4.80
N GLY A 55 -3.88 -11.76 4.79
CA GLY A 55 -4.92 -11.28 5.70
C GLY A 55 -6.28 -11.93 5.46
N ALA A 56 -6.65 -12.17 4.20
CA ALA A 56 -7.85 -12.92 3.85
C ALA A 56 -7.77 -14.37 4.34
N ALA A 57 -6.59 -15.01 4.24
CA ALA A 57 -6.37 -16.35 4.81
C ALA A 57 -6.51 -16.35 6.35
N LEU A 58 -6.02 -15.31 7.03
CA LEU A 58 -6.22 -15.14 8.48
C LEU A 58 -7.72 -15.02 8.83
N LEU A 59 -8.46 -14.17 8.12
CA LEU A 59 -9.91 -14.05 8.30
C LEU A 59 -10.64 -15.37 8.05
N ALA A 60 -10.27 -16.11 7.00
CA ALA A 60 -10.85 -17.42 6.69
C ALA A 60 -10.53 -18.49 7.76
N SER A 61 -9.40 -18.36 8.47
CA SER A 61 -9.05 -19.21 9.61
C SER A 61 -9.77 -18.84 10.91
N GLY A 62 -10.67 -17.85 10.88
CA GLY A 62 -11.39 -17.34 12.04
C GLY A 62 -10.64 -16.28 12.83
N MET A 63 -9.42 -15.90 12.45
CA MET A 63 -8.66 -14.84 13.12
C MET A 63 -9.16 -13.46 12.68
N GLN A 64 -9.21 -12.51 13.60
CA GLN A 64 -9.60 -11.12 13.31
C GLN A 64 -8.59 -10.11 13.85
N PRO A 65 -8.51 -8.90 13.28
CA PRO A 65 -7.77 -7.81 13.91
C PRO A 65 -8.31 -7.54 15.32
N ARG A 66 -7.42 -7.24 16.27
CA ARG A 66 -7.80 -6.93 17.67
C ARG A 66 -8.89 -5.86 17.79
N SER A 67 -8.90 -4.90 16.88
CA SER A 67 -9.93 -3.85 16.82
C SER A 67 -11.35 -4.34 16.53
N GLY A 68 -11.53 -5.58 16.06
CA GLY A 68 -12.83 -6.13 15.63
C GLY A 68 -13.41 -5.51 14.35
N ARG A 69 -12.72 -4.53 13.75
CA ARG A 69 -13.21 -3.76 12.60
C ARG A 69 -12.79 -4.39 11.27
N VAL A 70 -13.24 -5.62 11.02
CA VAL A 70 -12.89 -6.40 9.81
C VAL A 70 -13.22 -5.64 8.52
N LEU A 71 -14.42 -5.04 8.43
CA LEU A 71 -14.82 -4.30 7.23
C LEU A 71 -13.87 -3.14 6.91
N VAL A 72 -13.48 -2.37 7.93
CA VAL A 72 -12.57 -1.22 7.77
C VAL A 72 -11.20 -1.69 7.30
N TYR A 73 -10.69 -2.79 7.88
CA TYR A 73 -9.45 -3.42 7.43
C TYR A 73 -9.51 -3.80 5.94
N VAL A 74 -10.57 -4.51 5.52
CA VAL A 74 -10.71 -4.97 4.13
C VAL A 74 -10.77 -3.79 3.16
N LEU A 75 -11.57 -2.77 3.46
CA LEU A 75 -11.69 -1.57 2.60
C LEU A 75 -10.34 -0.87 2.41
N TYR A 76 -9.56 -0.73 3.49
CA TYR A 76 -8.27 -0.07 3.42
C TYR A 76 -7.24 -0.92 2.67
N MET A 77 -7.23 -2.25 2.87
CA MET A 77 -6.33 -3.12 2.12
C MET A 77 -6.66 -3.15 0.62
N LEU A 78 -7.94 -3.16 0.25
CA LEU A 78 -8.36 -3.06 -1.15
C LEU A 78 -7.93 -1.73 -1.76
N TRP A 79 -8.12 -0.63 -1.03
CA TRP A 79 -7.61 0.68 -1.44
C TRP A 79 -6.10 0.64 -1.72
N LEU A 80 -5.30 0.16 -0.76
CA LEU A 80 -3.84 0.12 -0.87
C LEU A 80 -3.36 -0.73 -2.05
N ALA A 81 -4.05 -1.84 -2.34
CA ALA A 81 -3.71 -2.73 -3.46
C ALA A 81 -4.11 -2.18 -4.83
N ILE A 82 -5.23 -1.46 -4.92
CA ILE A 82 -5.84 -1.07 -6.21
C ILE A 82 -5.42 0.35 -6.64
N ILE A 83 -5.18 1.27 -5.70
CA ILE A 83 -5.10 2.68 -6.05
C ILE A 83 -3.89 3.03 -6.93
N MET A 84 -2.74 2.37 -6.75
CA MET A 84 -1.56 2.61 -7.58
C MET A 84 -1.73 2.07 -9.01
N PRO A 85 -2.20 0.83 -9.25
CA PRO A 85 -2.63 0.38 -10.58
C PRO A 85 -3.73 1.26 -11.20
N GLY A 86 -4.64 1.76 -10.36
CA GLY A 86 -5.69 2.69 -10.78
C GLY A 86 -5.11 4.01 -11.29
N LEU A 87 -4.17 4.60 -10.55
CA LEU A 87 -3.46 5.81 -10.98
C LEU A 87 -2.69 5.56 -12.28
N PHE A 88 -2.01 4.42 -12.41
CA PHE A 88 -1.33 4.05 -13.65
C PHE A 88 -2.28 4.02 -14.85
N SER A 89 -3.45 3.40 -14.69
CA SER A 89 -4.46 3.35 -15.75
C SER A 89 -4.95 4.75 -16.14
N LEU A 90 -5.22 5.63 -15.16
CA LEU A 90 -5.66 7.01 -15.38
C LEU A 90 -4.60 7.89 -16.05
N MET A 91 -3.33 7.59 -15.79
CA MET A 91 -2.17 8.34 -16.28
C MET A 91 -1.54 7.70 -17.51
N SER A 92 -2.11 6.62 -18.05
CA SER A 92 -1.52 5.89 -19.17
C SER A 92 -1.22 6.82 -20.36
N GLY A 93 0.04 6.80 -20.83
CA GLY A 93 0.53 7.71 -21.87
C GLY A 93 1.00 9.09 -21.38
N ARG A 94 0.99 9.35 -20.06
CA ARG A 94 1.50 10.58 -19.43
C ARG A 94 2.64 10.28 -18.49
N ASP A 95 3.86 10.60 -18.93
CA ASP A 95 5.08 10.44 -18.14
C ASP A 95 5.69 11.79 -17.72
N ASP A 96 4.91 12.87 -17.75
CA ASP A 96 5.37 14.24 -17.44
C ASP A 96 5.66 14.46 -15.94
N GLU A 97 6.21 15.63 -15.59
CA GLU A 97 6.52 15.98 -14.20
C GLU A 97 5.28 15.98 -13.30
N ARG A 98 4.11 16.25 -13.89
CA ARG A 98 2.82 16.21 -13.19
C ARG A 98 2.46 14.78 -12.82
N ALA A 99 2.78 13.81 -13.67
CA ALA A 99 2.64 12.41 -13.33
C ALA A 99 3.49 12.02 -12.12
N ALA A 100 4.73 12.47 -12.08
CA ALA A 100 5.61 12.23 -10.94
C ALA A 100 5.04 12.81 -9.63
N LEU A 101 4.45 14.00 -9.68
CA LEU A 101 3.80 14.61 -8.51
C LEU A 101 2.58 13.81 -8.04
N SER A 102 1.72 13.35 -8.96
CA SER A 102 0.56 12.53 -8.62
C SER A 102 0.95 11.22 -7.93
N TYR A 103 1.98 10.54 -8.45
CA TYR A 103 2.52 9.35 -7.83
C TYR A 103 3.14 9.61 -6.46
N ALA A 104 3.84 10.73 -6.28
CA ALA A 104 4.41 11.11 -5.00
C ALA A 104 3.31 11.32 -3.95
N LEU A 105 2.29 12.12 -4.27
CA LEU A 105 1.16 12.41 -3.39
C LEU A 105 0.44 11.12 -2.99
N LEU A 106 0.18 10.24 -3.94
CA LEU A 106 -0.52 9.00 -3.68
C LEU A 106 0.31 8.02 -2.85
N ALA A 107 1.62 7.91 -3.12
CA ALA A 107 2.51 7.05 -2.35
C ALA A 107 2.64 7.53 -0.89
N PHE A 108 2.74 8.84 -0.65
CA PHE A 108 2.70 9.39 0.70
C PHE A 108 1.34 9.20 1.37
N PHE A 109 0.24 9.31 0.63
CA PHE A 109 -1.09 9.01 1.16
C PHE A 109 -1.22 7.54 1.58
N ASN A 110 -0.65 6.62 0.81
CA ASN A 110 -0.64 5.20 1.17
C ASN A 110 0.22 4.91 2.40
N PHE A 111 1.37 5.58 2.52
CA PHE A 111 2.22 5.52 3.71
C PHE A 111 1.46 5.97 4.96
N THR A 112 0.84 7.16 4.93
CA THR A 112 0.09 7.70 6.07
C THR A 112 -1.16 6.89 6.39
N THR A 113 -1.87 6.39 5.36
CA THR A 113 -2.98 5.43 5.53
C THR A 113 -2.51 4.17 6.24
N SER A 114 -1.36 3.63 5.85
CA SER A 114 -0.79 2.43 6.47
C SER A 114 -0.40 2.65 7.93
N LEU A 115 0.18 3.81 8.26
CA LEU A 115 0.44 4.19 9.65
C LEU A 115 -0.87 4.29 10.45
N SER A 116 -1.89 4.93 9.90
CA SER A 116 -3.19 5.04 10.54
C SER A 116 -3.83 3.67 10.81
N MET A 117 -3.68 2.71 9.89
CA MET A 117 -4.14 1.33 10.12
C MET A 117 -3.43 0.66 11.29
N MET A 118 -2.13 0.91 11.42
CA MET A 118 -1.30 0.34 12.49
C MET A 118 -1.70 0.93 13.85
N GLU A 119 -1.83 2.25 13.94
CA GLU A 119 -2.29 2.97 15.14
C GLU A 119 -3.70 2.53 15.58
N ARG A 120 -4.56 2.18 14.63
CA ARG A 120 -5.94 1.73 14.87
C ARG A 120 -6.07 0.23 15.06
N GLU A 121 -4.96 -0.50 15.20
CA GLU A 121 -4.94 -1.96 15.40
C GLU A 121 -5.76 -2.72 14.34
N LEU A 122 -5.70 -2.27 13.08
CA LEU A 122 -6.38 -2.91 11.96
C LEU A 122 -5.56 -4.05 11.35
N VAL A 123 -4.24 -4.05 11.53
CA VAL A 123 -3.29 -4.98 10.89
C VAL A 123 -2.64 -5.97 11.84
N GLY A 124 -2.89 -5.81 13.14
CA GLY A 124 -2.34 -6.64 14.19
C GLY A 124 -2.52 -5.97 15.56
N PRO A 125 -2.39 -6.72 16.67
CA PRO A 125 -2.30 -8.19 16.74
C PRO A 125 -3.56 -8.88 16.20
N TRP A 126 -3.41 -10.08 15.65
CA TRP A 126 -4.53 -10.92 15.22
C TRP A 126 -4.95 -11.83 16.37
N VAL A 127 -6.25 -11.92 16.63
CA VAL A 127 -6.82 -12.68 17.76
C VAL A 127 -7.94 -13.60 17.29
N SER A 128 -8.15 -14.70 18.02
CA SER A 128 -9.38 -15.49 17.88
C SER A 128 -10.55 -14.70 18.49
N PRO A 129 -11.74 -14.71 17.88
CA PRO A 129 -12.98 -14.34 18.54
C PRO A 129 -13.12 -15.17 19.81
N ALA A 130 -13.52 -14.51 20.91
CA ALA A 130 -13.88 -15.17 22.16
C ALA A 130 -15.26 -15.82 22.05
#